data_AF-A0A956PL02-F1
#
_entry.id   AF-A0A956PL02-F1
#
_cell.length_a   1.000
_cell.length_b   1.000
_cell.length_c   1.000
_cell.angle_alpha   90.00
_cell.angle_beta   90.00
_cell.angle_gamma   90.00
#
_symmetry.space_group_name_H-M   'P 1'
#
loop_
_entity.id
_entity.type
_entity.pdbx_description
1 polymer ?
#
loop_
_entity_poly.entity_id
_entity_poly.type
_entity_poly.pdbx_seq_one_letter_code
_entity_poly.pdbx_strand_id
1 'polypeptide(L)'
;MRVNNEQLAQQQLDTIQTLRAITVHLVKDSSNPLTDDSRRLLRNLAEWLEQRVERHAKRVRGSTKASLTRTRLFCLQLEKLLEQLEHTDDPSKQRWLCDECDELLAVQQQRYLYEDMIACFRELSNLSVERGQGRQAVMYNDMASRLETRLECGHIDLTDEAQRAKDEALYDEFMQKLEAMRP
;
A
#
# COMPACT_ATOMS: atom_id res chain seq x y z
N MET A 1 -11.10 17.75 -14.56
CA MET A 1 -10.93 16.28 -14.46
C MET A 1 -10.55 15.76 -13.06
N ARG A 2 -10.46 16.57 -11.99
CA ARG A 2 -10.10 16.09 -10.63
C ARG A 2 -11.18 15.22 -9.95
N VAL A 3 -12.46 15.53 -10.19
CA VAL A 3 -13.63 14.84 -9.59
C VAL A 3 -13.63 13.31 -9.85
N ASN A 4 -13.10 12.85 -10.98
CA ASN A 4 -13.08 11.42 -11.32
C ASN A 4 -12.05 10.64 -10.48
N ASN A 5 -10.90 11.24 -10.14
CA ASN A 5 -9.85 10.54 -9.41
C ASN A 5 -10.17 10.37 -7.92
N GLU A 6 -10.84 11.35 -7.31
CA GLU A 6 -11.28 11.26 -5.91
C GLU A 6 -12.37 10.19 -5.73
N GLN A 7 -13.33 10.14 -6.65
CA GLN A 7 -14.34 9.08 -6.68
C GLN A 7 -13.71 7.69 -6.88
N LEU A 8 -12.76 7.57 -7.82
CA LEU A 8 -12.02 6.31 -8.03
C LEU A 8 -11.17 5.92 -6.81
N ALA A 9 -10.53 6.87 -6.13
CA ALA A 9 -9.77 6.62 -4.91
C ALA A 9 -10.69 6.11 -3.79
N GLN A 10 -11.88 6.70 -3.63
CA GLN A 10 -12.86 6.25 -2.65
C GLN A 10 -13.35 4.83 -2.97
N GLN A 11 -13.71 4.54 -4.22
CA GLN A 11 -14.13 3.19 -4.63
C GLN A 11 -13.06 2.13 -4.34
N GLN A 12 -11.78 2.49 -4.49
CA GLN A 12 -10.68 1.58 -4.17
C GLN A 12 -10.52 1.36 -2.68
N LEU A 13 -10.70 2.41 -1.88
CA LEU A 13 -10.70 2.29 -0.43
C LEU A 13 -11.83 1.36 0.03
N ASP A 14 -13.03 1.53 -0.52
CA ASP A 14 -14.19 0.67 -0.22
C ASP A 14 -13.92 -0.79 -0.62
N THR A 15 -13.21 -1.00 -1.74
CA THR A 15 -12.80 -2.33 -2.19
C THR A 15 -11.77 -2.96 -1.22
N ILE A 16 -10.76 -2.20 -0.78
CA ILE A 16 -9.77 -2.67 0.21
C ILE A 16 -10.47 -3.03 1.53
N GLN A 17 -11.44 -2.22 1.98
CA GLN A 17 -12.24 -2.52 3.16
C GLN A 17 -13.08 -3.79 2.99
N THR A 18 -13.65 -4.01 1.81
CA THR A 18 -14.40 -5.21 1.48
C THR A 18 -13.50 -6.45 1.52
N LEU A 19 -12.31 -6.37 0.91
CA LEU A 19 -11.31 -7.45 0.93
C LEU A 19 -10.86 -7.76 2.37
N ARG A 20 -10.68 -6.74 3.21
CA ARG A 20 -10.40 -6.94 4.64
C ARG A 20 -11.53 -7.70 5.32
N ALA A 21 -12.78 -7.33 5.07
CA ALA A 21 -13.94 -8.02 5.64
C ALA A 21 -13.99 -9.49 5.21
N ILE A 22 -13.83 -9.78 3.91
CA ILE A 22 -13.76 -11.15 3.36
C ILE A 22 -12.66 -11.94 4.08
N THR A 23 -11.46 -11.37 4.16
CA THR A 23 -10.30 -12.00 4.81
C THR A 23 -10.59 -12.37 6.27
N VAL A 24 -11.19 -11.45 7.04
CA VAL A 24 -11.59 -11.70 8.44
C VAL A 24 -12.68 -12.77 8.54
N HIS A 25 -13.65 -12.77 7.62
CA HIS A 25 -14.68 -13.79 7.57
C HIS A 25 -14.09 -15.19 7.30
N LEU A 26 -13.21 -15.33 6.31
CA LEU A 26 -12.52 -16.59 6.01
C LEU A 26 -11.75 -17.14 7.21
N VAL A 27 -11.08 -16.27 7.98
CA VAL A 27 -10.36 -16.69 9.20
C VAL A 27 -11.30 -17.19 10.28
N LYS A 28 -12.45 -16.53 10.47
CA LYS A 28 -13.40 -16.83 11.54
C LYS A 28 -14.31 -18.01 11.22
N ASP A 29 -14.49 -18.32 9.95
CA ASP A 29 -15.31 -19.45 9.54
C ASP A 29 -14.62 -20.76 9.93
N SER A 30 -15.19 -21.44 10.93
CA SER A 30 -14.74 -22.75 11.39
C SER A 30 -15.17 -23.88 10.47
N SER A 31 -16.11 -23.63 9.55
CA SER A 31 -16.56 -24.62 8.57
C SER A 31 -15.61 -24.76 7.37
N ASN A 32 -14.79 -23.74 7.11
CA ASN A 32 -13.81 -23.77 6.03
C ASN A 32 -12.61 -24.69 6.37
N PRO A 33 -12.19 -25.59 5.45
CA PRO A 33 -11.09 -26.54 5.66
C PRO A 33 -9.70 -25.89 5.53
N LEU A 34 -9.58 -24.61 5.91
CA LEU A 34 -8.32 -23.87 5.87
C LEU A 34 -7.33 -24.44 6.89
N THR A 35 -6.10 -24.68 6.42
CA THR A 35 -4.97 -25.02 7.28
C THR A 35 -4.63 -23.87 8.24
N ASP A 36 -3.91 -24.18 9.33
CA ASP A 36 -3.44 -23.17 10.29
C ASP A 36 -2.51 -22.14 9.64
N ASP A 37 -1.68 -22.55 8.68
CA ASP A 37 -0.81 -21.65 7.93
C ASP A 37 -1.62 -20.66 7.08
N SER A 38 -2.65 -21.14 6.36
CA SER A 38 -3.57 -20.28 5.61
C SER A 38 -4.32 -19.31 6.53
N ARG A 39 -4.78 -19.77 7.70
CA ARG A 39 -5.42 -18.89 8.69
C ARG A 39 -4.46 -17.85 9.24
N ARG A 40 -3.19 -18.18 9.45
CA ARG A 40 -2.15 -17.22 9.89
C ARG A 40 -1.93 -16.15 8.82
N LEU A 41 -1.75 -16.55 7.55
CA LEU A 41 -1.58 -15.62 6.44
C LEU A 41 -2.76 -14.66 6.31
N LEU A 42 -3.99 -15.18 6.36
CA LEU A 42 -5.18 -14.33 6.26
C LEU A 42 -5.28 -13.32 7.43
N ARG A 43 -4.83 -13.66 8.64
CA ARG A 43 -4.76 -12.68 9.74
C ARG A 43 -3.78 -11.55 9.42
N ASN A 44 -2.57 -11.89 8.96
CA ASN A 44 -1.56 -10.91 8.59
C ASN A 44 -2.04 -10.02 7.43
N LEU A 45 -2.72 -10.62 6.43
CA LEU A 45 -3.33 -9.89 5.34
C LEU A 45 -4.40 -8.91 5.82
N ALA A 46 -5.28 -9.33 6.75
CA ALA A 46 -6.31 -8.46 7.30
C ALA A 46 -5.70 -7.25 8.05
N GLU A 47 -4.65 -7.48 8.85
CA GLU A 47 -3.89 -6.43 9.53
C GLU A 47 -3.24 -5.47 8.54
N TRP A 48 -2.63 -6.00 7.49
CA TRP A 48 -2.00 -5.17 6.45
C TRP A 48 -3.02 -4.33 5.68
N LEU A 49 -4.17 -4.91 5.31
CA LEU A 49 -5.26 -4.17 4.64
C LEU A 49 -5.81 -3.06 5.54
N GLU A 50 -5.89 -3.28 6.84
CA GLU A 50 -6.29 -2.26 7.83
C GLU A 50 -5.29 -1.10 7.88
N GLN A 51 -4.00 -1.41 8.02
CA GLN A 51 -2.94 -0.40 7.96
C GLN A 51 -2.98 0.38 6.65
N ARG A 52 -3.30 -0.28 5.53
CA ARG A 52 -3.41 0.40 4.23
C ARG A 52 -4.58 1.38 4.19
N VAL A 53 -5.74 1.01 4.73
CA VAL A 53 -6.90 1.91 4.86
C VAL A 53 -6.52 3.14 5.69
N GLU A 54 -5.84 2.97 6.82
CA GLU A 54 -5.39 4.08 7.66
C GLU A 54 -4.39 5.00 6.94
N ARG A 55 -3.40 4.43 6.25
CA ARG A 55 -2.41 5.19 5.46
C ARG A 55 -3.09 5.95 4.33
N HIS A 56 -4.06 5.35 3.65
CA HIS A 56 -4.83 6.01 2.60
C HIS A 56 -5.67 7.17 3.15
N ALA A 57 -6.28 7.03 4.32
CA ALA A 57 -7.02 8.11 4.98
C ALA A 57 -6.11 9.29 5.37
N LYS A 58 -4.85 9.02 5.73
CA LYS A 58 -3.83 10.02 6.06
C LYS A 58 -3.12 10.61 4.83
N ARG A 59 -3.41 10.11 3.62
CA ARG A 59 -2.64 10.43 2.40
C ARG A 59 -2.79 11.91 2.06
N VAL A 60 -1.65 12.57 1.91
CA VAL A 60 -1.56 14.03 1.98
C VAL A 60 -1.96 14.72 0.67
N ARG A 61 -1.91 14.03 -0.48
CA ARG A 61 -2.50 14.48 -1.76
C ARG A 61 -2.93 13.29 -2.63
N GLY A 62 -3.87 13.56 -3.53
CA GLY A 62 -4.62 12.58 -4.32
C GLY A 62 -3.76 11.62 -5.17
N SER A 63 -4.30 10.42 -5.35
CA SER A 63 -3.69 9.34 -6.12
C SER A 63 -3.62 9.67 -7.62
N THR A 64 -2.51 9.29 -8.26
CA THR A 64 -2.38 9.38 -9.72
C THR A 64 -3.27 8.33 -10.39
N LYS A 65 -3.70 8.56 -11.64
CA LYS A 65 -4.44 7.55 -12.41
C LYS A 65 -3.69 6.21 -12.49
N ALA A 66 -2.36 6.25 -12.60
CA ALA A 66 -1.53 5.05 -12.64
C ALA A 66 -1.49 4.30 -11.29
N SER A 67 -1.38 5.01 -10.17
CA SER A 67 -1.48 4.44 -8.81
C SER A 67 -2.86 3.83 -8.58
N LEU A 68 -3.92 4.52 -8.99
CA LEU A 68 -5.28 4.01 -8.93
C LEU A 68 -5.43 2.73 -9.76
N THR A 69 -5.03 2.72 -11.04
CA THR A 69 -5.12 1.51 -11.87
C THR A 69 -4.38 0.32 -11.26
N ARG A 70 -3.18 0.54 -10.69
CA ARG A 70 -2.42 -0.50 -9.98
C ARG A 70 -3.14 -1.03 -8.76
N THR A 71 -3.70 -0.14 -7.94
CA THR A 71 -4.46 -0.52 -6.75
C THR A 71 -5.66 -1.37 -7.13
N ARG A 72 -6.37 -1.00 -8.21
CA ARG A 72 -7.48 -1.80 -8.74
C ARG A 72 -7.02 -3.20 -9.18
N LEU A 73 -5.91 -3.30 -9.92
CA LEU A 73 -5.38 -4.59 -10.36
C LEU A 73 -4.97 -5.47 -9.17
N PHE A 74 -4.31 -4.88 -8.17
CA PHE A 74 -4.00 -5.57 -6.92
C PHE A 74 -5.26 -6.13 -6.25
N CYS A 75 -6.29 -5.30 -6.07
CA CYS A 75 -7.54 -5.75 -5.45
C CYS A 75 -8.17 -6.92 -6.21
N LEU A 76 -8.22 -6.86 -7.54
CA LEU A 76 -8.76 -7.94 -8.37
C LEU A 76 -7.95 -9.25 -8.27
N GLN A 77 -6.61 -9.14 -8.22
CA GLN A 77 -5.74 -10.30 -8.05
C GLN A 77 -5.92 -10.92 -6.67
N LEU A 78 -5.98 -10.10 -5.63
CA LEU A 78 -6.18 -10.55 -4.26
C LEU A 78 -7.56 -11.20 -4.07
N GLU A 79 -8.62 -10.60 -4.60
CA GLU A 79 -9.98 -11.15 -4.57
C GLU A 79 -10.01 -12.56 -5.17
N LYS A 80 -9.39 -12.73 -6.34
CA LYS A 80 -9.29 -14.03 -7.02
C LYS A 80 -8.53 -15.07 -6.18
N LEU A 81 -7.44 -14.67 -5.53
CA LEU A 81 -6.67 -15.58 -4.67
C LEU A 81 -7.48 -16.00 -3.45
N LEU A 82 -8.21 -15.06 -2.83
CA LEU A 82 -9.09 -15.34 -1.69
C LEU A 82 -10.24 -16.28 -2.06
N GLU A 83 -10.90 -16.05 -3.20
CA GLU A 83 -11.95 -16.92 -3.73
C GLU A 83 -11.42 -18.34 -4.01
N GLN A 84 -10.23 -18.45 -4.62
CA GLN A 84 -9.60 -19.75 -4.87
C GLN A 84 -9.23 -20.48 -3.57
N LEU A 85 -8.79 -19.74 -2.55
CA LEU A 85 -8.42 -20.29 -1.26
C LEU A 85 -9.65 -20.81 -0.50
N GLU A 86 -10.76 -20.07 -0.54
CA GLU A 86 -12.04 -20.48 0.04
C GLU A 86 -12.56 -21.81 -0.53
N HIS A 87 -12.37 -22.04 -1.82
CA HIS A 87 -12.85 -23.24 -2.52
C HIS A 87 -11.82 -24.36 -2.68
N THR A 88 -10.69 -24.30 -1.98
CA THR A 88 -9.63 -25.30 -2.09
C THR A 88 -9.46 -26.10 -0.80
N ASP A 89 -9.71 -27.41 -0.89
CA ASP A 89 -9.55 -28.34 0.25
C ASP A 89 -8.17 -29.03 0.26
N ASP A 90 -7.41 -28.95 -0.84
CA ASP A 90 -6.07 -29.53 -0.96
C ASP A 90 -5.02 -28.66 -0.24
N PRO A 91 -4.37 -29.15 0.83
CA PRO A 91 -3.38 -28.39 1.58
C PRO A 91 -2.20 -27.91 0.74
N SER A 92 -1.78 -28.69 -0.27
CA SER A 92 -0.65 -28.33 -1.14
C SER A 92 -0.99 -27.12 -2.00
N LYS A 93 -2.22 -27.10 -2.53
CA LYS A 93 -2.74 -25.99 -3.31
C LYS A 93 -3.07 -24.77 -2.44
N GLN A 94 -3.57 -24.96 -1.21
CA GLN A 94 -3.72 -23.85 -0.24
C GLN A 94 -2.38 -23.18 0.04
N ARG A 95 -1.31 -23.95 0.25
CA ARG A 95 0.04 -23.42 0.46
C ARG A 95 0.53 -22.61 -0.74
N TRP A 96 0.37 -23.14 -1.95
CA TRP A 96 0.75 -22.39 -3.16
C TRP A 96 -0.03 -21.07 -3.29
N LEU A 97 -1.34 -21.07 -3.02
CA LEU A 97 -2.14 -19.83 -3.01
C LEU A 97 -1.68 -18.83 -1.94
N CYS A 98 -1.24 -19.32 -0.79
CA CYS A 98 -0.66 -18.50 0.28
C CYS A 98 0.64 -17.85 -0.19
N ASP A 99 1.55 -18.62 -0.81
CA ASP A 99 2.81 -18.11 -1.35
C ASP A 99 2.55 -17.00 -2.41
N GLU A 100 1.58 -17.21 -3.32
CA GLU A 100 1.17 -16.20 -4.32
C GLU A 100 0.60 -14.93 -3.67
N CYS A 101 -0.13 -15.06 -2.56
CA CYS A 101 -0.62 -13.92 -1.79
C CYS A 101 0.54 -13.13 -1.17
N ASP A 102 1.50 -13.81 -0.54
CA ASP A 102 2.66 -13.18 0.09
C ASP A 102 3.52 -12.43 -0.94
N GLU A 103 3.77 -13.02 -2.11
CA GLU A 103 4.50 -12.35 -3.19
C GLU A 103 3.77 -11.10 -3.69
N LEU A 104 2.45 -11.20 -3.92
CA LEU A 104 1.61 -10.07 -4.34
C LEU A 104 1.67 -8.93 -3.31
N LEU A 105 1.58 -9.27 -2.01
CA LEU A 105 1.62 -8.31 -0.93
C LEU A 105 3.00 -7.66 -0.78
N ALA A 106 4.07 -8.43 -0.85
CA ALA A 106 5.44 -7.92 -0.71
C ALA A 106 5.72 -6.81 -1.73
N VAL A 107 5.40 -7.06 -3.01
CA VAL A 107 5.59 -6.09 -4.09
C VAL A 107 4.76 -4.84 -3.86
N GLN A 108 3.49 -4.99 -3.47
CA GLN A 108 2.59 -3.84 -3.33
C GLN A 108 2.82 -3.03 -2.08
N GLN A 109 3.23 -3.68 -0.98
CA GLN A 109 3.61 -2.98 0.25
C GLN A 109 4.76 -2.01 -0.02
N GLN A 110 5.84 -2.49 -0.66
CA GLN A 110 6.99 -1.65 -0.97
C GLN A 110 6.62 -0.51 -1.93
N ARG A 111 5.79 -0.81 -2.93
CA ARG A 111 5.35 0.20 -3.89
C ARG A 111 4.51 1.29 -3.25
N TYR A 112 3.55 0.93 -2.39
CA TYR A 112 2.73 1.90 -1.68
C TYR A 112 3.54 2.76 -0.72
N LEU A 113 4.53 2.18 -0.04
CA LEU A 113 5.45 2.94 0.80
C LEU A 113 6.14 4.06 -0.02
N TYR A 114 6.68 3.76 -1.19
CA TYR A 114 7.30 4.79 -2.02
C TYR A 114 6.32 5.82 -2.55
N GLU A 115 5.10 5.42 -2.93
CA GLU A 115 4.08 6.38 -3.32
C GLU A 115 3.71 7.33 -2.17
N ASP A 116 3.63 6.81 -0.95
CA ASP A 116 3.34 7.58 0.26
C ASP A 116 4.51 8.52 0.61
N MET A 117 5.76 8.06 0.46
CA MET A 117 6.97 8.89 0.58
C MET A 117 6.99 10.04 -0.45
N ILE A 118 6.68 9.76 -1.72
CA ILE A 118 6.60 10.78 -2.77
C ILE A 118 5.56 11.84 -2.40
N ALA A 119 4.39 11.44 -1.90
CA ALA A 119 3.35 12.37 -1.45
C ALA A 119 3.83 13.22 -0.26
N CYS A 120 4.50 12.60 0.71
CA CYS A 120 5.09 13.29 1.87
C CYS A 120 6.11 14.35 1.44
N PHE A 121 7.06 14.00 0.57
CA PHE A 121 8.05 14.95 0.03
C PHE A 121 7.42 16.12 -0.71
N ARG A 122 6.38 15.86 -1.52
CA ARG A 122 5.65 16.93 -2.22
C ARG A 122 4.99 17.88 -1.23
N GLU A 123 4.44 17.38 -0.13
CA GLU A 123 3.85 18.26 0.88
C GLU A 123 4.89 19.05 1.68
N LEU A 124 5.97 18.39 2.11
CA LEU A 124 7.11 19.07 2.74
C LEU A 124 7.65 20.19 1.85
N SER A 125 7.69 19.97 0.54
CA SER A 125 8.04 21.00 -0.43
C SER A 125 7.07 22.18 -0.40
N ASN A 126 5.75 21.94 -0.43
CA ASN A 126 4.74 23.00 -0.38
C ASN A 126 4.81 23.82 0.92
N LEU A 127 4.88 23.15 2.08
CA LEU A 127 5.01 23.84 3.38
C LEU A 127 6.32 24.64 3.47
N SER A 128 7.40 24.13 2.88
CA SER A 128 8.67 24.87 2.80
C SER A 128 8.52 26.15 1.96
N VAL A 129 7.75 26.11 0.86
CA VAL A 129 7.45 27.31 0.06
C VAL A 129 6.66 28.31 0.90
N GLU A 130 5.60 27.87 1.57
CA GLU A 130 4.75 28.72 2.42
C GLU A 130 5.53 29.41 3.55
N ARG A 131 6.57 28.74 4.08
CA ARG A 131 7.48 29.27 5.10
C ARG A 131 8.66 30.08 4.54
N GLY A 132 8.73 30.31 3.22
CA GLY A 132 9.83 31.04 2.58
C GLY A 132 11.16 30.28 2.50
N GLN A 133 11.14 28.96 2.73
CA GLN A 133 12.31 28.08 2.77
C GLN A 133 12.62 27.49 1.37
N GLY A 134 12.89 28.35 0.39
CA GLY A 134 12.99 27.96 -1.03
C GLY A 134 14.01 26.85 -1.34
N ARG A 135 15.17 26.83 -0.65
CA ARG A 135 16.18 25.76 -0.85
C ARG A 135 15.67 24.39 -0.40
N GLN A 136 14.97 24.33 0.74
CA GLN A 136 14.39 23.08 1.26
C GLN A 136 13.24 22.62 0.36
N ALA A 137 12.42 23.54 -0.14
CA ALA A 137 11.36 23.22 -1.09
C ALA A 137 11.87 22.52 -2.34
N VAL A 138 12.94 23.05 -2.95
CA VAL A 138 13.56 22.44 -4.14
C VAL A 138 14.15 21.07 -3.82
N MET A 139 14.82 20.91 -2.68
CA MET A 139 15.38 19.63 -2.25
C MET A 139 14.31 18.55 -2.14
N TYR A 140 13.21 18.80 -1.43
CA TYR A 140 12.13 17.81 -1.28
C TYR A 140 11.47 17.47 -2.62
N ASN A 141 11.30 18.45 -3.51
CA ASN A 141 10.74 18.19 -4.83
C ASN A 141 11.67 17.34 -5.72
N ASP A 142 12.99 17.58 -5.66
CA ASP A 142 13.99 16.76 -6.35
C ASP A 142 13.99 15.32 -5.80
N MET A 143 13.93 15.15 -4.48
CA MET A 143 13.79 13.83 -3.85
C MET A 143 12.55 13.08 -4.32
N ALA A 144 11.38 13.75 -4.35
CA ALA A 144 10.14 13.18 -4.85
C ALA A 144 10.26 12.74 -6.31
N SER A 145 10.81 13.61 -7.17
CA SER A 145 10.94 13.38 -8.62
C SER A 145 11.90 12.22 -8.94
N ARG A 146 13.02 12.14 -8.22
CA ARG A 146 13.98 11.03 -8.37
C ARG A 146 13.37 9.71 -7.92
N LEU A 147 12.68 9.70 -6.78
CA LEU A 147 12.04 8.49 -6.28
C LEU A 147 10.93 8.01 -7.22
N GLU A 148 10.09 8.90 -7.71
CA GLU A 148 9.06 8.60 -8.71
C GLU A 148 9.67 8.02 -9.98
N THR A 149 10.74 8.63 -10.51
CA THR A 149 11.44 8.13 -11.70
C THR A 149 12.00 6.72 -11.47
N ARG A 150 12.68 6.49 -10.34
CA ARG A 150 13.24 5.16 -10.02
C ARG A 150 12.14 4.11 -9.87
N LEU A 151 11.02 4.47 -9.25
CA LEU A 151 9.88 3.58 -9.06
C LEU A 151 9.22 3.19 -10.39
N GLU A 152 9.00 4.16 -11.28
CA GLU A 152 8.34 3.89 -12.57
C GLU A 152 9.27 3.22 -13.60
N CYS A 153 10.58 3.45 -13.54
CA CYS A 153 11.56 2.77 -14.40
C CYS A 153 11.94 1.36 -13.93
N GLY A 154 11.42 0.88 -12.79
CA GLY A 154 11.77 -0.44 -12.27
C GLY A 154 13.21 -0.54 -11.74
N HIS A 155 13.81 0.60 -11.33
CA HIS A 155 15.15 0.65 -10.73
C HIS A 155 15.15 0.40 -9.21
N ILE A 156 14.04 -0.14 -8.70
CA ILE A 156 13.87 -0.49 -7.30
C ILE A 156 13.38 -1.93 -7.25
N ASP A 157 14.09 -2.75 -6.49
CA ASP A 157 13.60 -4.09 -6.14
C ASP A 157 12.47 -3.94 -5.11
N LEU A 158 11.26 -4.32 -5.50
CA LEU A 158 10.08 -4.23 -4.64
C LEU A 158 9.96 -5.41 -3.67
N THR A 159 10.82 -6.42 -3.82
CA THR A 159 10.80 -7.65 -3.02
C THR A 159 11.86 -7.66 -1.91
N ASP A 160 12.76 -6.67 -1.86
CA ASP A 160 13.80 -6.56 -0.83
C ASP A 160 13.23 -6.12 0.53
N GLU A 161 13.01 -7.09 1.41
CA GLU A 161 12.47 -6.87 2.76
C GLU A 161 13.45 -6.13 3.70
N ALA A 162 14.76 -6.34 3.53
CA ALA A 162 15.76 -5.64 4.33
C ALA A 162 15.83 -4.15 3.97
N GLN A 163 15.59 -3.82 2.70
CA GLN A 163 15.46 -2.45 2.24
C GLN A 163 14.13 -1.83 2.69
N ARG A 164 13.02 -2.59 2.67
CA ARG A 164 11.70 -2.15 3.16
C ARG A 164 11.75 -1.60 4.58
N ALA A 165 12.38 -2.33 5.52
CA ALA A 165 12.49 -1.88 6.91
C ALA A 165 13.22 -0.54 7.05
N LYS A 166 14.25 -0.31 6.23
CA LYS A 166 14.99 0.97 6.21
C LYS A 166 14.14 2.10 5.63
N ASP A 167 13.39 1.81 4.57
CA ASP A 167 12.53 2.80 3.92
C ASP A 167 11.33 3.18 4.79
N GLU A 168 10.76 2.25 5.56
CA GLU A 168 9.71 2.53 6.55
C GLU A 168 10.25 3.49 7.63
N ALA A 169 11.43 3.21 8.20
CA ALA A 169 12.05 4.10 9.19
C ALA A 169 12.34 5.50 8.62
N LEU A 170 12.77 5.58 7.35
CA LEU A 170 12.99 6.84 6.65
C LEU A 170 11.68 7.59 6.41
N TYR A 171 10.62 6.88 6.02
CA TYR A 171 9.30 7.46 5.85
C TYR A 171 8.76 8.05 7.16
N ASP A 172 8.91 7.32 8.27
CA ASP A 172 8.51 7.79 9.60
C ASP A 172 9.24 9.08 9.99
N GLU A 173 10.55 9.18 9.72
CA GLU A 173 11.32 10.41 9.96
C GLU A 173 10.75 11.61 9.19
N PHE A 174 10.39 11.42 7.92
CA PHE A 174 9.82 12.49 7.11
C PHE A 174 8.38 12.82 7.49
N MET A 175 7.60 11.84 7.92
CA MET A 175 6.26 12.09 8.46
C MET A 175 6.34 12.91 9.75
N GLN A 176 7.27 12.62 10.65
CA GLN A 176 7.49 13.44 11.85
C GLN A 176 7.88 14.88 11.50
N LYS A 177 8.76 15.07 10.51
CA LYS A 177 9.09 16.41 9.99
C LYS A 177 7.87 17.12 9.41
N LEU A 178 7.03 16.39 8.68
CA LEU A 178 5.81 16.93 8.07
C LEU A 178 4.83 17.41 9.14
N GLU A 179 4.55 16.59 10.16
CA GLU A 179 3.69 16.96 11.27
C GLU A 179 4.26 18.17 12.05
N ALA A 180 5.58 18.24 12.25
CA ALA A 180 6.22 19.39 12.88
C ALA A 180 6.14 20.70 12.05
N MET A 181 5.90 20.59 10.74
CA MET A 181 5.71 21.74 9.84
C MET A 181 4.24 22.14 9.67
N ARG A 182 3.29 21.31 10.08
CA ARG A 182 1.87 21.67 10.07
C ARG A 182 1.58 22.72 11.16
N PRO A 183 0.64 23.65 10.90
CA PRO A 183 0.29 24.73 11.82
C PRO A 183 -0.39 24.25 13.10
#